data_AF-A0A3A9ANL2-F1
#
_entry.id   AF-A0A3A9ANL2-F1
#
_cell.length_a   1.000
_cell.length_b   1.000
_cell.length_c   1.000
_cell.angle_alpha   90.00
_cell.angle_beta   90.00
_cell.angle_gamma   90.00
#
_symmetry.space_group_name_H-M   'P 1'
#
loop_
_entity.id
_entity.type
_entity.pdbx_description
1 polymer ?
#
loop_
_entity_poly.entity_id
_entity_poly.type
_entity_poly.pdbx_seq_one_letter_code
_entity_poly.pdbx_strand_id
1 'polypeptide(L)'
;MDNIYKALGYLKTEEQGIIISNYKLTELHSIFANDEAYEKYINDLFAVSNEFTKRAIALLSLHTEAFLQSRKKQEFDPATDMCQIYNGMSEADQKRFCQNMFAKKKFFEDACVRIMDSFNQAVEVKGDDVGSDITNDVVNAKMEK
;
A
#
# COMPACT_ATOMS: atom_id res chain seq x y z
N MET A 1 -35.62 28.18 35.28
CA MET A 1 -36.28 27.40 34.21
C MET A 1 -36.44 28.22 32.94
N ASP A 2 -37.15 29.35 32.99
CA ASP A 2 -37.62 30.05 31.79
C ASP A 2 -36.51 30.69 30.92
N ASN A 3 -35.41 31.15 31.53
CA ASN A 3 -34.36 31.88 30.79
C ASN A 3 -33.54 30.99 29.83
N ILE A 4 -33.27 29.72 30.18
CA ILE A 4 -32.54 28.80 29.29
C ILE A 4 -33.42 28.42 28.10
N TYR A 5 -34.71 28.14 28.34
CA TYR A 5 -35.64 27.80 27.27
C TYR A 5 -35.88 28.98 26.31
N LYS A 6 -35.98 30.20 26.85
CA LYS A 6 -36.02 31.43 26.04
C LYS A 6 -34.74 31.62 25.24
N ALA A 7 -33.57 31.46 25.87
CA ALA A 7 -32.28 31.60 25.20
C ALA A 7 -32.11 30.61 24.04
N LEU A 8 -32.53 29.35 24.21
CA LEU A 8 -32.51 28.34 23.14
C LEU A 8 -33.26 28.83 21.90
N GLY A 9 -34.42 29.48 22.07
CA GLY A 9 -35.21 30.03 20.96
C GLY A 9 -34.52 31.13 20.15
N TYR A 10 -33.46 31.75 20.69
CA TYR A 10 -32.68 32.78 19.99
C TYR A 10 -31.41 32.26 19.31
N LEU A 11 -31.04 30.99 19.52
CA LEU A 11 -29.88 30.37 18.87
C LEU A 11 -30.16 29.97 17.42
N LYS A 12 -29.11 29.66 16.65
CA LYS A 12 -29.29 29.09 15.31
C LYS A 12 -29.84 27.67 15.40
N THR A 13 -30.59 27.24 14.38
CA THR A 13 -31.20 25.91 14.33
C THR A 13 -30.19 24.77 14.51
N GLU A 14 -28.97 24.92 13.99
CA GLU A 14 -27.89 23.94 14.15
C GLU A 14 -27.45 23.83 15.62
N GLU A 15 -27.20 24.96 16.27
CA GLU A 15 -26.80 25.04 17.68
C GLU A 15 -27.92 24.48 18.58
N GLN A 16 -29.18 24.82 18.28
CA GLN A 16 -30.35 24.25 18.96
C GLN A 16 -30.38 22.72 18.81
N GLY A 17 -30.20 22.22 17.58
CA GLY A 17 -30.22 20.79 17.29
C GLY A 17 -29.13 20.04 18.05
N ILE A 18 -27.91 20.59 18.10
CA ILE A 18 -26.79 20.02 18.86
C ILE A 18 -27.12 19.99 20.36
N ILE A 19 -27.63 21.09 20.92
CA ILE A 19 -27.93 21.15 22.36
C ILE A 19 -29.06 20.18 22.72
N ILE A 20 -30.16 20.18 21.98
CA ILE A 20 -31.32 19.34 22.27
C ILE A 20 -30.99 17.85 22.12
N SER A 21 -30.08 17.49 21.22
CA SER A 21 -29.68 16.09 21.00
C SER A 21 -28.74 15.54 22.06
N ASN A 22 -27.97 16.40 22.74
CA ASN A 22 -26.92 15.99 23.65
C ASN A 22 -27.21 16.30 25.13
N TYR A 23 -28.23 17.10 25.42
CA TYR A 23 -28.49 17.58 26.78
C TYR A 23 -29.98 17.55 27.12
N LYS A 24 -30.27 17.04 28.32
CA LYS A 24 -31.57 17.25 28.98
C LYS A 24 -31.61 18.64 29.60
N LEU A 25 -32.81 19.22 29.67
CA LEU A 25 -33.00 20.53 30.29
C LEU A 25 -32.50 20.58 31.75
N THR A 26 -32.65 19.49 32.50
CA THR A 26 -32.14 19.38 33.88
C THR A 26 -30.61 19.40 33.95
N GLU A 27 -29.93 18.83 32.96
CA GLU A 27 -28.47 18.84 32.87
C GLU A 27 -27.97 20.24 32.53
N LEU A 28 -28.62 20.93 31.59
CA LEU A 28 -28.34 22.34 31.29
C LEU A 28 -28.49 23.19 32.56
N HIS A 29 -29.55 22.98 33.35
CA HIS A 29 -29.70 23.69 34.61
C HIS A 29 -28.59 23.43 35.62
N SER A 30 -28.07 22.21 35.68
CA SER A 30 -26.92 21.89 36.53
C SER A 30 -25.63 22.53 36.03
N ILE A 31 -25.42 22.56 34.70
CA ILE A 31 -24.24 23.16 34.07
C ILE A 31 -24.23 24.68 34.28
N PHE A 32 -25.37 25.34 34.04
CA PHE A 32 -25.54 26.78 34.18
C PHE A 32 -25.90 27.22 35.61
N ALA A 33 -25.68 26.38 36.63
CA ALA A 33 -26.05 26.70 38.00
C ALA A 33 -25.24 27.87 38.58
N ASN A 34 -23.97 27.99 38.18
CA ASN A 34 -23.08 29.11 38.47
C ASN A 34 -21.89 29.10 37.50
N ASP A 35 -21.10 30.18 37.51
CA ASP A 35 -19.99 30.38 36.59
C ASP A 35 -18.89 29.31 36.72
N GLU A 36 -18.60 28.86 37.95
CA GLU A 36 -17.57 27.84 38.21
C GLU A 36 -17.98 26.48 37.63
N ALA A 37 -19.24 26.07 37.82
CA ALA A 37 -19.79 24.84 37.27
C ALA A 37 -19.79 24.86 35.74
N TYR A 38 -20.16 26.00 35.15
CA TYR A 38 -20.14 26.21 33.71
C TYR A 38 -18.71 26.15 33.16
N GLU A 39 -17.78 26.91 33.73
CA GLU A 39 -16.38 26.97 33.30
C GLU A 39 -15.72 25.59 33.39
N LYS A 40 -15.94 24.89 34.51
CA LYS A 40 -15.44 23.52 34.67
C LYS A 40 -16.00 22.59 33.60
N TYR A 41 -17.30 22.64 33.34
CA TYR A 41 -17.93 21.76 32.35
C TYR A 41 -17.37 21.99 30.94
N ILE A 42 -17.21 23.26 30.55
CA ILE A 42 -16.61 23.62 29.26
C ILE A 42 -15.15 23.15 29.16
N ASN A 43 -14.36 23.32 30.23
CA ASN A 43 -12.98 22.85 30.27
C ASN A 43 -12.88 21.33 30.17
N ASP A 44 -13.76 20.59 30.85
CA ASP A 44 -13.82 19.14 30.80
C ASP A 44 -14.15 18.65 29.36
N LEU A 45 -15.10 19.31 28.67
CA LEU A 45 -15.40 19.03 27.26
C LEU A 45 -14.18 19.20 26.36
N PHE A 46 -13.44 20.31 26.52
CA PHE A 46 -12.22 20.55 25.75
C PHE A 46 -11.13 19.53 26.08
N ALA A 47 -10.97 19.15 27.35
CA ALA A 47 -9.99 18.16 27.77
C ALA A 47 -10.27 16.79 27.11
N VAL A 48 -11.52 16.32 27.15
CA VAL A 48 -11.94 15.06 26.53
C VAL A 48 -11.74 15.09 25.02
N SER A 49 -12.15 16.17 24.36
CA SER A 49 -11.96 16.35 22.91
C SER A 49 -10.47 16.29 22.53
N ASN A 50 -9.62 17.01 23.27
CA ASN A 50 -8.18 17.02 23.06
C ASN A 50 -7.55 15.63 23.24
N GLU A 51 -8.00 14.85 24.21
CA GLU A 51 -7.55 13.46 24.37
C GLU A 51 -7.91 12.59 23.15
N PHE A 52 -9.14 12.68 22.65
CA PHE A 52 -9.55 11.95 21.45
C PHE A 52 -8.73 12.37 20.23
N THR A 53 -8.49 13.67 20.05
CA THR A 53 -7.62 14.18 18.98
C THR A 53 -6.20 13.63 19.08
N LYS A 54 -5.59 13.64 20.27
CA LYS A 54 -4.25 13.08 20.50
C LYS A 54 -4.20 11.59 20.16
N ARG A 55 -5.21 10.81 20.56
CA ARG A 55 -5.32 9.38 20.23
C ARG A 55 -5.44 9.17 18.72
N ALA A 56 -6.27 9.94 18.02
CA ALA A 56 -6.42 9.87 16.58
C ALA A 56 -5.11 10.17 15.84
N ILE A 57 -4.39 11.21 16.26
CA ILE A 57 -3.06 11.55 15.71
C ILE A 57 -2.08 10.41 15.94
N ALA A 58 -2.01 9.86 17.15
CA ALA A 58 -1.10 8.77 17.47
C ALA A 58 -1.37 7.52 16.62
N LEU A 59 -2.66 7.17 16.41
CA LEU A 59 -3.04 6.05 15.55
C LEU A 59 -2.70 6.31 14.08
N LEU A 60 -2.88 7.53 13.58
CA LEU A 60 -2.47 7.90 12.22
C LEU A 60 -0.95 7.76 12.04
N SER A 61 -0.17 8.22 13.01
CA SER A 61 1.29 8.07 13.00
C SER A 61 1.70 6.58 13.03
N LEU A 62 1.07 5.78 13.88
CA LEU A 62 1.32 4.34 13.95
C LEU A 62 1.00 3.65 12.63
N HIS A 63 -0.17 3.92 12.03
CA HIS A 63 -0.56 3.35 10.75
C HIS A 63 0.45 3.71 9.64
N THR A 64 0.85 4.98 9.59
CA THR A 64 1.84 5.47 8.62
C THR A 64 3.17 4.74 8.78
N GLU A 65 3.69 4.63 10.01
CA GLU A 65 4.96 3.94 10.24
C GLU A 65 4.85 2.44 9.99
N ALA A 66 3.76 1.78 10.40
CA ALA A 66 3.51 0.37 10.13
C ALA A 66 3.51 0.08 8.62
N PHE A 67 2.89 0.96 7.83
CA PHE A 67 2.89 0.87 6.37
C PHE A 67 4.29 1.07 5.78
N LEU A 68 5.09 2.01 6.28
CA LEU A 68 6.48 2.18 5.85
C LEU A 68 7.34 0.96 6.18
N GLN A 69 7.16 0.38 7.38
CA GLN A 69 7.89 -0.80 7.83
C GLN A 69 7.50 -2.06 7.08
N SER A 70 6.23 -2.20 6.68
CA SER A 70 5.82 -3.31 5.81
C SER A 70 6.49 -3.25 4.44
N ARG A 71 6.74 -2.04 3.91
CA ARG A 71 7.50 -1.87 2.66
C ARG A 71 9.00 -2.08 2.83
N LYS A 72 9.59 -1.74 3.98
CA LYS A 72 11.01 -2.01 4.26
C LYS A 72 11.35 -3.50 4.39
N LYS A 73 10.38 -4.32 4.82
CA LYS A 73 10.52 -5.80 4.91
C LYS A 73 10.33 -6.51 3.57
N GLN A 74 9.77 -5.83 2.58
CA GLN A 74 9.81 -6.29 1.21
C GLN A 74 11.21 -5.92 0.70
N GLU A 75 12.13 -6.89 0.69
CA GLU A 75 13.34 -6.74 -0.14
C GLU A 75 12.86 -6.27 -1.51
N PHE A 76 13.44 -5.19 -2.01
CA PHE A 76 13.15 -4.72 -3.36
C PHE A 76 13.54 -5.85 -4.31
N ASP A 77 12.56 -6.67 -4.67
CA ASP A 77 12.65 -7.64 -5.73
C ASP A 77 12.17 -6.92 -6.98
N PRO A 78 13.11 -6.48 -7.85
CA PRO A 78 12.75 -5.69 -9.01
C PRO A 78 11.75 -6.43 -9.91
N ALA A 79 11.71 -7.77 -9.88
CA ALA A 79 10.77 -8.55 -10.65
C ALA A 79 9.36 -8.46 -10.07
N THR A 80 9.18 -8.77 -8.78
CA THR A 80 7.87 -8.73 -8.12
C THR A 80 7.28 -7.31 -8.13
N ASP A 81 8.09 -6.29 -7.85
CA ASP A 81 7.62 -4.90 -7.78
C ASP A 81 7.24 -4.36 -9.16
N MET A 82 8.01 -4.68 -10.21
CA MET A 82 7.66 -4.31 -11.58
C MET A 82 6.40 -5.03 -12.07
N CYS A 83 6.21 -6.29 -11.69
CA CYS A 83 4.98 -7.02 -11.99
C CYS A 83 3.75 -6.38 -11.31
N GLN A 84 3.86 -6.00 -10.03
CA GLN A 84 2.77 -5.33 -9.32
C GLN A 84 2.43 -3.97 -9.94
N ILE A 85 3.45 -3.18 -10.28
CA ILE A 85 3.28 -1.88 -10.93
C ILE A 85 2.62 -2.03 -12.31
N TYR A 86 3.06 -3.00 -13.12
CA TYR A 86 2.48 -3.27 -14.44
C TYR A 86 1.01 -3.71 -14.34
N ASN A 87 0.70 -4.62 -13.41
CA ASN A 87 -0.65 -5.12 -13.21
C ASN A 87 -1.63 -4.05 -12.69
N GLY A 88 -1.13 -3.01 -12.02
CA GLY A 88 -1.95 -1.89 -11.54
C GLY A 88 -2.25 -0.80 -12.59
N MET A 89 -1.65 -0.87 -13.77
CA MET A 89 -1.87 0.09 -14.86
C MET A 89 -3.14 -0.20 -15.65
N SER A 90 -3.68 0.81 -16.34
CA SER A 90 -4.72 0.62 -17.35
C SER A 90 -4.18 -0.20 -18.54
N GLU A 91 -5.04 -0.89 -19.29
CA GLU A 91 -4.60 -1.64 -20.49
C GLU A 91 -3.85 -0.76 -21.51
N ALA A 92 -4.27 0.51 -21.66
CA ALA A 92 -3.63 1.45 -22.56
C ALA A 92 -2.20 1.77 -22.10
N ASP A 93 -2.02 1.96 -20.79
CA ASP A 93 -0.71 2.26 -20.19
C ASP A 93 0.20 1.03 -20.16
N GLN A 94 -0.35 -0.17 -19.95
CA GLN A 94 0.38 -1.44 -20.08
C GLN A 94 0.95 -1.62 -21.49
N LYS A 95 0.12 -1.37 -22.52
CA LYS A 95 0.56 -1.43 -23.93
C LYS A 95 1.67 -0.41 -24.21
N ARG A 96 1.51 0.83 -23.75
CA ARG A 96 2.50 1.89 -23.91
C ARG A 96 3.81 1.57 -23.18
N PHE A 97 3.72 1.00 -21.98
CA PHE A 97 4.88 0.57 -21.21
C PHE A 97 5.67 -0.51 -21.95
N CYS A 98 5.01 -1.55 -22.46
CA CYS A 98 5.65 -2.59 -23.27
C CYS A 98 6.33 -2.01 -24.51
N GLN A 99 5.65 -1.14 -25.27
CA GLN A 99 6.21 -0.49 -26.45
C GLN A 99 7.49 0.31 -26.13
N ASN A 100 7.46 1.09 -25.05
CA ASN A 100 8.62 1.86 -24.60
C ASN A 100 9.76 0.96 -24.11
N MET A 101 9.45 -0.18 -23.50
CA MET A 101 10.45 -1.16 -23.09
C MET A 101 11.12 -1.77 -24.32
N PHE A 102 10.35 -2.26 -25.30
CA PHE A 102 10.88 -2.80 -26.55
C PHE A 102 11.71 -1.78 -27.35
N ALA A 103 11.38 -0.48 -27.25
CA ALA A 103 12.17 0.58 -27.85
C ALA A 103 13.57 0.75 -27.23
N LYS A 104 13.83 0.21 -26.03
CA LYS A 104 15.17 0.16 -25.42
C LYS A 104 16.03 -0.97 -26.04
N LYS A 105 16.14 -0.94 -27.37
CA LYS A 105 16.77 -1.91 -28.26
C LYS A 105 18.14 -2.43 -27.77
N LYS A 106 19.00 -1.55 -27.24
CA LYS A 106 20.33 -1.92 -26.74
C LYS A 106 20.32 -2.96 -25.61
N PHE A 107 19.35 -2.90 -24.69
CA PHE A 107 19.30 -3.85 -23.57
C PHE A 107 19.04 -5.28 -24.04
N PHE A 108 18.11 -5.44 -25.00
CA PHE A 108 17.78 -6.75 -25.56
C PHE A 108 18.86 -7.28 -26.50
N GLU A 109 19.49 -6.42 -27.29
CA GLU A 109 20.65 -6.78 -28.11
C GLU A 109 21.82 -7.26 -27.24
N ASP A 110 22.18 -6.51 -26.19
CA ASP A 110 23.26 -6.88 -25.28
C ASP A 110 22.96 -8.18 -24.53
N ALA A 111 21.69 -8.43 -24.17
CA ALA A 111 21.27 -9.69 -23.55
C ALA A 111 21.38 -10.88 -24.51
N CYS A 112 20.90 -10.72 -25.75
CA CYS A 112 20.99 -11.74 -26.79
C CYS A 112 22.45 -12.09 -27.12
N VAL A 113 23.34 -11.07 -27.23
CA VAL A 113 24.77 -11.27 -27.46
C VAL A 113 25.40 -12.07 -26.32
N ARG A 114 25.15 -11.70 -25.06
CA ARG A 114 25.69 -12.46 -23.90
C ARG A 114 25.19 -13.89 -23.83
N ILE A 115 23.93 -14.15 -24.18
CA ILE A 115 23.37 -15.50 -24.25
C ILE A 115 24.08 -16.30 -25.34
N MET A 116 24.22 -15.74 -26.54
CA MET A 116 24.93 -16.38 -27.65
C MET A 116 26.40 -16.64 -27.34
N ASP A 117 27.10 -15.69 -26.72
CA ASP A 117 28.49 -15.85 -26.29
C ASP A 117 28.64 -16.96 -25.26
N SER A 118 27.68 -17.08 -24.33
CA SER A 118 27.69 -18.16 -23.31
C SER A 118 27.52 -19.55 -23.95
N PHE A 119 26.69 -19.67 -25.00
CA PHE A 119 26.55 -20.91 -25.75
C PHE A 119 27.77 -21.21 -26.62
N ASN A 120 28.38 -20.20 -27.24
CA ASN A 120 29.59 -20.37 -28.04
C ASN A 120 30.78 -20.82 -27.18
N GLN A 121 30.93 -20.26 -25.98
CA GLN A 121 31.96 -20.68 -25.01
C GLN A 121 31.71 -22.11 -24.48
N ALA A 122 30.45 -22.55 -24.41
CA ALA A 122 30.12 -23.92 -24.00
C ALA A 122 30.47 -24.99 -25.07
N VAL A 123 30.64 -24.59 -26.34
CA VAL A 123 31.02 -25.49 -27.44
C VAL A 123 32.54 -25.74 -27.49
N GLU A 124 33.36 -24.88 -26.88
CA GLU A 124 34.83 -24.99 -26.90
C GLU A 124 35.44 -26.08 -25.98
N VAL A 125 34.63 -26.89 -25.28
CA VAL A 125 35.13 -27.98 -24.41
C VAL A 125 35.17 -29.35 -25.10
N LYS A 126 34.99 -29.44 -26.42
CA LYS A 126 35.20 -30.70 -27.16
C LYS A 126 36.28 -30.55 -28.23
N GLY A 127 37.50 -30.87 -27.84
CA GLY A 127 38.59 -31.06 -28.80
C GLY A 127 39.95 -31.25 -28.15
N ASP A 128 40.08 -32.21 -27.23
CA ASP A 128 41.31 -32.99 -27.01
C ASP A 128 41.00 -34.14 -26.05
N ASP A 129 40.47 -35.25 -26.58
CA ASP A 129 40.89 -36.55 -26.08
C ASP A 129 40.83 -37.61 -27.18
N VAL A 130 41.85 -38.44 -27.13
CA VAL A 130 42.27 -39.43 -28.11
C VAL A 130 41.42 -40.69 -27.97
N GLY A 131 40.92 -41.21 -29.10
CA GLY A 131 40.81 -42.65 -29.30
C GLY A 131 39.41 -43.28 -29.28
N SER A 132 39.31 -44.30 -30.13
CA SER A 132 38.29 -45.35 -30.21
C SER A 132 37.07 -45.10 -31.10
N ASP A 133 37.27 -45.40 -32.39
CA ASP A 133 36.40 -46.17 -33.29
C ASP A 133 34.91 -46.32 -32.91
N ILE A 134 34.08 -45.71 -33.76
CA ILE A 134 32.66 -46.04 -33.91
C ILE A 134 32.55 -47.10 -35.01
N THR A 135 32.26 -48.35 -34.66
CA THR A 135 31.61 -49.30 -35.59
C THR A 135 30.09 -49.27 -35.39
N ASN A 136 29.39 -49.02 -36.50
CA ASN A 136 27.94 -48.90 -36.65
C ASN A 136 27.20 -50.25 -36.53
N ASP A 137 26.70 -50.67 -35.36
CA ASP A 137 25.87 -51.90 -35.34
C ASP A 137 24.77 -52.07 -34.28
N VAL A 138 24.31 -51.03 -33.55
CA VAL A 138 23.29 -51.26 -32.48
C VAL A 138 21.96 -50.53 -32.65
N VAL A 139 21.77 -49.68 -33.67
CA VAL A 139 20.54 -48.85 -33.72
C VAL A 139 19.34 -49.49 -34.44
N ASN A 140 19.50 -50.60 -35.19
CA ASN A 140 18.37 -51.20 -35.93
C ASN A 140 18.12 -52.69 -35.59
N ALA A 141 17.65 -52.98 -34.37
CA ALA A 141 17.02 -54.27 -34.06
C ALA A 141 16.04 -54.25 -32.87
N LYS A 142 15.37 -53.13 -32.57
CA LYS A 142 14.32 -53.11 -31.52
C LYS A 142 13.03 -52.39 -31.91
N MET A 143 12.68 -52.44 -33.19
CA MET A 143 11.31 -52.31 -33.66
C MET A 143 11.01 -53.49 -34.59
N GLU A 144 10.50 -54.57 -34.00
CA GLU A 144 9.45 -55.47 -34.51
C GLU A 144 9.54 -56.85 -33.85
N LYS A 145 8.51 -57.16 -33.06
CA LYS A 145 8.10 -58.47 -32.50
C LYS A 145 8.92 -59.09 -31.37
#